data_AF-A0A949CNJ3-F1
#
_entry.id   AF-A0A949CNJ3-F1
#
_cell.length_a   1.000
_cell.length_b   1.000
_cell.length_c   1.000
_cell.angle_alpha   90.00
_cell.angle_beta   90.00
_cell.angle_gamma   90.00
#
_symmetry.space_group_name_H-M   'P 1'
#
loop_
_entity.id
_entity.type
_entity.pdbx_description
1 polymer ?
#
loop_
_entity_poly.entity_id
_entity_poly.type
_entity_poly.pdbx_seq_one_letter_code
_entity_poly.pdbx_strand_id
1 'polypeptide(L)'
;MLSNLDIASFFEEMADLLELSGENMFRIRAYRNGAKAIADLNEPLAQWIHEGKDLTSIEGIGATLAEKSKVLVETGRLPQLEKLRNEIPTSLRRIMGIPGVGAKKAMKLYRELGVADLPGLRSACEAGLVAQVKGFGEKTQTAILQNMSIAEKAAQRLHIDAAERLVEQIREHMEHCKSIHRLDFAGSYRRGKETVGDLDLLVTSDQPAEVMAHFGKLPAIVEVLARGETKMSVRVQDSFQVDLRVVEDFSWGAALQYFTGSKEHNVRVRGLAKTKG
;
A
#
# COMPACT_ATOMS: atom_id res chain seq x y z
N MET A 1 -6.19 -23.25 1.55
CA MET A 1 -5.57 -23.54 0.25
C MET A 1 -5.43 -22.20 -0.46
N LEU A 2 -4.28 -21.89 -1.07
CA LEU A 2 -4.10 -20.59 -1.73
C LEU A 2 -5.07 -20.45 -2.89
N SER A 3 -5.67 -19.27 -3.05
CA SER A 3 -6.49 -18.94 -4.20
C SER A 3 -5.63 -18.62 -5.42
N ASN A 4 -6.22 -18.61 -6.61
CA ASN A 4 -5.54 -18.19 -7.84
C ASN A 4 -5.02 -16.76 -7.73
N LEU A 5 -5.79 -15.85 -7.10
CA LEU A 5 -5.39 -14.48 -6.86
C LEU A 5 -4.19 -14.38 -5.91
N ASP A 6 -4.15 -15.22 -4.87
CA ASP A 6 -2.98 -15.28 -3.99
C ASP A 6 -1.75 -15.69 -4.79
N ILE A 7 -1.81 -16.81 -5.53
CA ILE A 7 -0.67 -17.31 -6.32
C ILE A 7 -0.21 -16.28 -7.36
N ALA A 8 -1.15 -15.63 -8.06
CA ALA A 8 -0.85 -14.56 -9.00
C ALA A 8 -0.11 -13.39 -8.33
N SER A 9 -0.54 -12.99 -7.12
CA SER A 9 0.12 -11.90 -6.37
C SER A 9 1.58 -12.23 -6.00
N PHE A 10 1.87 -13.49 -5.64
CA PHE A 10 3.25 -13.93 -5.38
C PHE A 10 4.13 -13.83 -6.64
N PHE A 11 3.57 -14.13 -7.81
CA PHE A 11 4.31 -14.06 -9.08
C PHE A 11 4.48 -12.63 -9.60
N GLU A 12 3.49 -11.75 -9.43
CA GLU A 12 3.66 -10.31 -9.68
C GLU A 12 4.74 -9.72 -8.78
N GLU A 13 4.71 -10.04 -7.48
CA GLU A 13 5.74 -9.55 -6.57
C GLU A 13 7.14 -10.09 -6.92
N MET A 14 7.23 -11.36 -7.33
CA MET A 14 8.49 -11.92 -7.85
C MET A 14 8.99 -11.13 -9.06
N ALA A 15 8.10 -10.82 -10.02
CA ALA A 15 8.47 -10.05 -11.21
C ALA A 15 9.01 -8.66 -10.82
N ASP A 16 8.33 -7.98 -9.91
CA ASP A 16 8.75 -6.66 -9.41
C ASP A 16 10.14 -6.72 -8.74
N LEU A 17 10.38 -7.72 -7.89
CA LEU A 17 11.65 -7.87 -7.18
C LEU A 17 12.81 -8.31 -8.11
N LEU A 18 12.52 -9.11 -9.13
CA LEU A 18 13.50 -9.48 -10.17
C LEU A 18 13.85 -8.27 -11.06
N GLU A 19 12.84 -7.46 -11.40
CA GLU A 19 13.05 -6.21 -12.11
C GLU A 19 13.93 -5.25 -11.31
N LEU A 20 13.66 -5.13 -10.00
CA LEU A 20 14.47 -4.42 -9.03
C LEU A 20 15.92 -4.90 -9.00
N SER A 21 16.13 -6.22 -8.96
CA SER A 21 17.46 -6.84 -8.97
C SER A 21 18.23 -6.65 -10.29
N GLY A 22 17.58 -6.07 -11.31
CA GLY A 22 18.15 -5.85 -12.63
C GLY A 22 18.24 -7.13 -13.45
N GLU A 23 17.40 -8.13 -13.17
CA GLU A 23 17.44 -9.42 -13.81
C GLU A 23 16.92 -9.37 -15.27
N ASN A 24 17.13 -10.46 -16.01
CA ASN A 24 16.75 -10.57 -17.41
C ASN A 24 15.26 -10.29 -17.68
N MET A 25 14.98 -9.42 -18.66
CA MET A 25 13.62 -9.01 -19.08
C MET A 25 12.72 -10.17 -19.50
N PHE A 26 13.29 -11.24 -20.08
CA PHE A 26 12.57 -12.46 -20.42
C PHE A 26 11.99 -13.15 -19.19
N ARG A 27 12.79 -13.24 -18.09
CA ARG A 27 12.34 -13.83 -16.83
C ARG A 27 11.26 -12.99 -16.15
N ILE A 28 11.44 -11.66 -16.13
CA ILE A 28 10.45 -10.73 -15.56
C ILE A 28 9.12 -10.88 -16.31
N ARG A 29 9.15 -10.87 -17.64
CA ARG A 29 7.94 -11.05 -18.46
C ARG A 29 7.29 -12.42 -18.26
N ALA A 30 8.08 -13.48 -18.09
CA ALA A 30 7.54 -14.81 -17.82
C ALA A 30 6.73 -14.81 -16.51
N TYR A 31 7.24 -14.21 -15.43
CA TYR A 31 6.49 -14.10 -14.17
C TYR A 31 5.23 -13.24 -14.28
N ARG A 32 5.29 -12.08 -14.95
CA ARG A 32 4.10 -11.23 -15.18
C ARG A 32 3.03 -11.96 -16.01
N ASN A 33 3.43 -12.60 -17.11
CA ASN A 33 2.51 -13.35 -17.96
C ASN A 33 1.90 -14.54 -17.23
N GLY A 34 2.70 -15.25 -16.44
CA GLY A 34 2.22 -16.36 -15.62
C GLY A 34 1.27 -15.91 -14.51
N ALA A 35 1.54 -14.78 -13.86
CA ALA A 35 0.64 -14.21 -12.86
C ALA A 35 -0.74 -13.89 -13.47
N LYS A 36 -0.74 -13.22 -14.64
CA LYS A 36 -1.96 -12.93 -15.39
C LYS A 36 -2.70 -14.21 -15.78
N ALA A 37 -2.00 -15.18 -16.35
CA ALA A 37 -2.60 -16.46 -16.75
C ALA A 37 -3.26 -17.17 -15.56
N ILE A 38 -2.63 -17.15 -14.39
CA ILE A 38 -3.17 -17.77 -13.17
C ILE A 38 -4.39 -17.00 -12.65
N ALA A 39 -4.35 -15.67 -12.66
CA ALA A 39 -5.48 -14.84 -12.24
C ALA A 39 -6.71 -15.03 -13.13
N ASP A 40 -6.51 -15.23 -14.44
CA ASP A 40 -7.57 -15.42 -15.44
C ASP A 40 -8.15 -16.86 -15.45
N LEU A 41 -7.60 -17.80 -14.68
CA LEU A 41 -8.11 -19.17 -14.59
C LEU A 41 -9.42 -19.24 -13.80
N ASN A 42 -10.45 -19.81 -14.42
CA ASN A 42 -11.74 -20.08 -13.79
C ASN A 42 -11.69 -21.20 -12.75
N GLU A 43 -10.80 -22.19 -12.94
CA GLU A 43 -10.64 -23.32 -12.03
C GLU A 43 -9.48 -23.06 -11.04
N PRO A 44 -9.58 -23.51 -9.78
CA PRO A 44 -8.48 -23.37 -8.82
C PRO A 44 -7.22 -24.10 -9.29
N LEU A 45 -6.11 -23.37 -9.46
CA LEU A 45 -4.81 -23.92 -9.85
C LEU A 45 -4.33 -24.97 -8.84
N ALA A 46 -4.63 -24.76 -7.56
CA ALA A 46 -4.31 -25.71 -6.50
C ALA A 46 -5.00 -27.08 -6.70
N GLN A 47 -6.24 -27.08 -7.22
CA GLN A 47 -6.93 -28.32 -7.57
C GLN A 47 -6.24 -29.05 -8.73
N TRP A 48 -5.83 -28.31 -9.77
CA TRP A 48 -5.07 -28.88 -10.89
C TRP A 48 -3.77 -29.55 -10.44
N ILE A 49 -3.09 -28.93 -9.48
CA ILE A 49 -1.87 -29.49 -8.87
C ILE A 49 -2.19 -30.80 -8.13
N HIS A 50 -3.25 -30.82 -7.31
CA HIS A 50 -3.66 -32.03 -6.59
C HIS A 50 -4.09 -33.17 -7.52
N GLU A 51 -4.71 -32.85 -8.64
CA GLU A 51 -5.11 -33.82 -9.68
C GLU A 51 -3.94 -34.26 -10.57
N GLY A 52 -2.74 -33.71 -10.38
CA GLY A 52 -1.55 -34.04 -11.18
C GLY A 52 -1.63 -33.56 -12.63
N LYS A 53 -2.47 -32.56 -12.93
CA LYS A 53 -2.59 -31.98 -14.27
C LYS A 53 -1.29 -31.28 -14.68
N ASP A 54 -1.03 -31.28 -15.98
CA ASP A 54 0.11 -30.56 -16.55
C ASP A 54 -0.19 -29.06 -16.63
N LEU A 55 0.41 -28.29 -15.72
CA LEU A 55 0.33 -26.84 -15.66
C LEU A 55 0.94 -26.15 -16.89
N THR A 56 1.86 -26.81 -17.61
CA THR A 56 2.50 -26.21 -18.79
C THR A 56 1.58 -26.14 -20.00
N SER A 57 0.42 -26.79 -19.93
CA SER A 57 -0.67 -26.63 -20.90
C SER A 57 -1.35 -25.25 -20.84
N ILE A 58 -1.16 -24.51 -19.75
CA ILE A 58 -1.73 -23.17 -19.57
C ILE A 58 -0.82 -22.16 -20.30
N GLU A 59 -1.39 -21.44 -21.26
CA GLU A 59 -0.66 -20.41 -22.01
C GLU A 59 -0.10 -19.35 -21.04
N GLY A 60 1.22 -19.13 -21.11
CA GLY A 60 1.92 -18.22 -20.20
C GLY A 60 2.59 -18.90 -18.99
N ILE A 61 2.34 -20.18 -18.74
CA ILE A 61 3.00 -20.95 -17.68
C ILE A 61 4.02 -21.93 -18.29
N GLY A 62 5.32 -21.62 -18.14
CA GLY A 62 6.40 -22.54 -18.51
C GLY A 62 6.76 -23.53 -17.38
N ALA A 63 7.65 -24.48 -17.67
CA ALA A 63 8.08 -25.51 -16.72
C ALA A 63 8.58 -24.95 -15.37
N THR A 64 9.35 -23.86 -15.39
CA THR A 64 9.84 -23.20 -14.18
C THR A 64 8.71 -22.64 -13.33
N LEU A 65 7.72 -22.00 -13.96
CA LEU A 65 6.58 -21.44 -13.25
C LEU A 65 5.69 -22.54 -12.70
N ALA A 66 5.47 -23.61 -13.47
CA ALA A 66 4.73 -24.79 -13.03
C ALA A 66 5.33 -25.40 -11.75
N GLU A 67 6.66 -25.59 -11.72
CA GLU A 67 7.35 -26.08 -10.52
C GLU A 67 7.20 -25.13 -9.34
N LYS A 68 7.36 -23.81 -9.58
CA LYS A 68 7.21 -22.78 -8.54
C LYS A 68 5.79 -22.69 -8.00
N SER A 69 4.76 -22.88 -8.84
CA SER A 69 3.36 -22.95 -8.42
C SER A 69 3.09 -24.15 -7.52
N LYS A 70 3.65 -25.33 -7.84
CA LYS A 70 3.54 -26.52 -6.97
C LYS A 70 4.12 -26.27 -5.58
N VAL A 71 5.37 -25.79 -5.52
CA VAL A 71 6.04 -25.44 -4.26
C VAL A 71 5.22 -24.43 -3.47
N LEU A 72 4.71 -23.39 -4.13
CA LEU A 72 3.92 -22.35 -3.47
C LEU A 72 2.61 -22.89 -2.88
N VAL A 73 1.89 -23.75 -3.61
CA VAL A 73 0.64 -24.36 -3.14
C VAL A 73 0.89 -25.34 -1.99
N GLU A 74 1.95 -26.12 -2.05
CA GLU A 74 2.28 -27.12 -1.02
C GLU A 74 2.80 -26.48 0.28
N THR A 75 3.65 -25.45 0.16
CA THR A 75 4.36 -24.88 1.31
C THR A 75 3.81 -23.55 1.78
N GLY A 76 2.97 -22.90 0.97
CA GLY A 76 2.53 -21.51 1.17
C GLY A 76 3.62 -20.47 0.98
N ARG A 77 4.83 -20.86 0.53
CA ARG A 77 6.01 -20.00 0.47
C ARG A 77 6.82 -20.22 -0.80
N LEU A 78 7.57 -19.19 -1.19
CA LEU A 78 8.51 -19.22 -2.30
C LEU A 78 9.89 -18.81 -1.80
N PRO A 79 10.84 -19.75 -1.61
CA PRO A 79 12.15 -19.44 -1.01
C PRO A 79 12.93 -18.34 -1.75
N GLN A 80 12.82 -18.31 -3.09
CA GLN A 80 13.43 -17.25 -3.90
C GLN A 80 12.79 -15.87 -3.63
N LEU A 81 11.48 -15.83 -3.42
CA LEU A 81 10.78 -14.58 -3.13
C LEU A 81 11.17 -14.05 -1.75
N GLU A 82 11.23 -14.94 -0.75
CA GLU A 82 11.67 -14.57 0.60
C GLU A 82 13.10 -14.03 0.59
N LYS A 83 14.00 -14.66 -0.17
CA LYS A 83 15.37 -14.16 -0.33
C LYS A 83 15.39 -12.75 -0.93
N LEU A 84 14.64 -12.51 -2.00
CA LEU A 84 14.56 -11.20 -2.64
C LEU A 84 13.92 -10.14 -1.73
N ARG A 85 12.89 -10.50 -0.96
CA ARG A 85 12.26 -9.62 0.04
C ARG A 85 13.27 -9.18 1.11
N ASN A 86 14.19 -10.07 1.51
CA ASN A 86 15.24 -9.74 2.47
C ASN A 86 16.36 -8.88 1.86
N GLU A 87 16.65 -9.03 0.57
CA GLU A 87 17.71 -8.29 -0.13
C GLU A 87 17.26 -6.89 -0.60
N ILE A 88 15.96 -6.70 -0.83
CA ILE A 88 15.40 -5.49 -1.42
C ILE A 88 14.34 -4.91 -0.47
N PRO A 89 14.66 -3.82 0.26
CA PRO A 89 13.70 -3.16 1.11
C PRO A 89 12.47 -2.72 0.31
N THR A 90 11.27 -3.01 0.81
CA THR A 90 9.99 -2.59 0.19
C THR A 90 9.92 -1.08 -0.01
N SER A 91 10.60 -0.33 0.85
CA SER A 91 10.74 1.12 0.79
C SER A 91 11.38 1.64 -0.51
N LEU A 92 12.16 0.81 -1.23
CA LEU A 92 12.77 1.18 -2.52
C LEU A 92 11.74 1.32 -3.65
N ARG A 93 10.56 0.67 -3.56
CA ARG A 93 9.52 0.78 -4.59
C ARG A 93 9.12 2.23 -4.85
N ARG A 94 9.12 3.07 -3.82
CA ARG A 94 8.76 4.49 -3.95
C ARG A 94 9.82 5.31 -4.67
N ILE A 95 11.10 4.99 -4.41
CA ILE A 95 12.21 5.62 -5.13
C ILE A 95 12.15 5.28 -6.62
N MET A 96 11.79 4.04 -6.97
CA MET A 96 11.60 3.67 -8.38
C MET A 96 10.48 4.45 -9.05
N GLY A 97 9.42 4.75 -8.30
CA GLY A 97 8.26 5.52 -8.75
C GLY A 97 8.60 6.97 -9.12
N ILE A 98 9.80 7.45 -8.81
CA ILE A 98 10.29 8.74 -9.29
C ILE A 98 10.58 8.63 -10.79
N PRO A 99 9.91 9.43 -11.65
CA PRO A 99 10.23 9.52 -13.07
C PRO A 99 11.73 9.63 -13.33
N GLY A 100 12.29 8.66 -14.07
CA GLY A 100 13.70 8.65 -14.46
C GLY A 100 14.66 7.93 -13.51
N VAL A 101 14.19 7.42 -12.36
CA VAL A 101 14.97 6.58 -11.43
C VAL A 101 14.80 5.11 -11.79
N GLY A 102 13.60 4.53 -11.66
CA GLY A 102 13.39 3.11 -11.96
C GLY A 102 14.27 2.15 -11.14
N ALA A 103 14.07 0.84 -11.34
CA ALA A 103 14.69 -0.24 -10.55
C ALA A 103 16.22 -0.14 -10.43
N LYS A 104 16.92 -0.08 -11.56
CA LYS A 104 18.39 -0.16 -11.60
C LYS A 104 19.07 1.00 -10.87
N LYS A 105 18.55 2.22 -11.04
CA LYS A 105 19.11 3.39 -10.36
C LYS A 105 18.74 3.39 -8.88
N ALA A 106 17.50 3.01 -8.52
CA ALA A 106 17.10 2.88 -7.12
C ALA A 106 18.00 1.91 -6.36
N MET A 107 18.24 0.71 -6.90
CA MET A 107 19.16 -0.26 -6.29
C MET A 107 20.59 0.23 -6.21
N LYS A 108 21.04 1.00 -7.20
CA LYS A 108 22.38 1.58 -7.18
C LYS A 108 22.54 2.60 -6.06
N LEU A 109 21.57 3.49 -5.88
CA LEU A 109 21.54 4.46 -4.79
C LEU A 109 21.47 3.77 -3.42
N TYR A 110 20.69 2.70 -3.31
CA TYR A 110 20.64 1.89 -2.10
C TYR A 110 22.00 1.26 -1.76
N ARG A 111 22.65 0.63 -2.74
CA ARG A 111 23.94 -0.05 -2.51
C ARG A 111 25.10 0.91 -2.25
N GLU A 112 25.16 2.04 -2.96
CA GLU A 112 26.28 2.98 -2.86
C GLU A 112 26.10 4.02 -1.75
N LEU A 113 24.86 4.45 -1.47
CA LEU A 113 24.57 5.53 -0.51
C LEU A 113 23.72 5.07 0.68
N GLY A 114 23.28 3.81 0.73
CA GLY A 114 22.42 3.30 1.81
C GLY A 114 21.00 3.88 1.79
N VAL A 115 20.61 4.55 0.70
CA VAL A 115 19.31 5.25 0.62
C VAL A 115 18.19 4.22 0.44
N ALA A 116 17.34 4.08 1.46
CA ALA A 116 16.25 3.12 1.48
C ALA A 116 14.86 3.74 1.25
N ASP A 117 14.70 5.06 1.39
CA ASP A 117 13.40 5.75 1.33
C ASP A 117 13.50 7.15 0.66
N LEU A 118 12.34 7.80 0.46
CA LEU A 118 12.28 9.14 -0.16
C LEU A 118 12.95 10.23 0.71
N PRO A 119 12.76 10.28 2.05
CA PRO A 119 13.49 11.23 2.89
C PRO A 119 15.01 11.09 2.81
N GLY A 120 15.54 9.88 2.91
CA GLY A 120 16.96 9.62 2.76
C GLY A 120 17.49 10.01 1.39
N LEU A 121 16.69 9.78 0.33
CA LEU A 121 17.06 10.20 -1.02
C LEU A 121 17.11 11.71 -1.15
N ARG A 122 16.14 12.42 -0.57
CA ARG A 122 16.11 13.89 -0.56
C ARG A 122 17.37 14.45 0.10
N SER A 123 17.70 13.97 1.30
CA SER A 123 18.90 14.40 2.01
C SER A 123 20.17 14.11 1.22
N ALA A 124 20.27 12.93 0.58
CA ALA A 124 21.42 12.59 -0.26
C ALA A 124 21.53 13.48 -1.51
N CYS A 125 20.41 13.86 -2.12
CA CYS A 125 20.39 14.82 -3.22
C CYS A 125 20.77 16.23 -2.77
N GLU A 126 20.23 16.71 -1.65
CA GLU A 126 20.54 18.05 -1.10
C GLU A 126 22.01 18.16 -0.67
N ALA A 127 22.60 17.08 -0.17
CA ALA A 127 24.02 16.99 0.15
C ALA A 127 24.93 16.81 -1.08
N GLY A 128 24.38 16.72 -2.30
CA GLY A 128 25.15 16.53 -3.53
C GLY A 128 25.78 15.14 -3.69
N LEU A 129 25.39 14.15 -2.88
CA LEU A 129 25.96 12.81 -2.90
C LEU A 129 25.47 12.00 -4.10
N VAL A 130 24.22 12.21 -4.51
CA VAL A 130 23.63 11.50 -5.66
C VAL A 130 24.36 11.87 -6.95
N ALA A 131 24.77 13.13 -7.13
CA ALA A 131 25.52 13.55 -8.31
C ALA A 131 26.89 12.85 -8.44
N GLN A 132 27.49 12.43 -7.32
CA GLN A 132 28.79 11.74 -7.28
C GLN A 132 28.69 10.26 -7.67
N VAL A 133 27.49 9.67 -7.62
CA VAL A 133 27.25 8.29 -8.03
C VAL A 133 27.40 8.18 -9.55
N LYS A 134 28.24 7.24 -10.00
CA LYS A 134 28.52 7.02 -11.43
C LYS A 134 27.21 6.83 -12.21
N GLY A 135 26.96 7.67 -13.21
CA GLY A 135 25.76 7.60 -14.06
C GLY A 135 24.55 8.41 -13.59
N PHE A 136 24.68 9.19 -12.51
CA PHE A 136 23.68 10.17 -12.10
C PHE A 136 24.10 11.58 -12.52
N GLY A 137 25.18 12.13 -11.95
CA GLY A 137 25.58 13.52 -12.22
C GLY A 137 24.54 14.55 -11.76
N GLU A 138 24.89 15.83 -11.86
CA GLU A 138 24.06 16.93 -11.34
C GLU A 138 22.69 17.02 -11.99
N LYS A 139 22.61 16.84 -13.32
CA LYS A 139 21.34 16.90 -14.06
C LYS A 139 20.35 15.84 -13.58
N THR A 140 20.81 14.61 -13.34
CA THR A 140 19.93 13.54 -12.85
C THR A 140 19.52 13.81 -11.41
N GLN A 141 20.43 14.28 -10.55
CA GLN A 141 20.10 14.64 -9.17
C GLN A 141 18.99 15.71 -9.12
N THR A 142 19.12 16.77 -9.91
CA THR A 142 18.11 17.83 -10.00
C THR A 142 16.77 17.29 -10.51
N ALA A 143 16.79 16.44 -11.54
CA ALA A 143 15.59 15.80 -12.05
C ALA A 143 14.93 14.88 -11.01
N ILE A 144 15.72 14.17 -10.20
CA ILE A 144 15.22 13.35 -9.09
C ILE A 144 14.49 14.23 -8.07
N LEU A 145 15.11 15.32 -7.60
CA LEU A 145 14.49 16.24 -6.65
C LEU A 145 13.20 16.85 -7.18
N GLN A 146 13.18 17.28 -8.43
CA GLN A 146 12.00 17.88 -9.07
C GLN A 146 10.83 16.89 -9.16
N ASN A 147 11.11 15.64 -9.54
CA ASN A 147 10.11 14.61 -9.75
C ASN A 147 9.76 13.84 -8.47
N MET A 148 10.49 14.03 -7.38
CA MET A 148 10.25 13.35 -6.10
C MET A 148 8.84 13.60 -5.57
N SER A 149 8.32 14.82 -5.77
CA SER A 149 6.96 15.20 -5.38
C SER A 149 5.86 14.38 -6.07
N ILE A 150 6.13 13.83 -7.26
CA ILE A 150 5.21 12.96 -7.99
C ILE A 150 5.15 11.59 -7.31
N ALA A 151 6.31 11.03 -6.96
CA ALA A 151 6.40 9.77 -6.23
C ALA A 151 5.83 9.90 -4.81
N GLU A 152 6.05 11.04 -4.14
CA GLU A 152 5.44 11.34 -2.83
C GLU A 152 3.90 11.36 -2.93
N LYS A 153 3.33 12.01 -3.95
CA LYS A 153 1.88 12.03 -4.17
C LYS A 153 1.30 10.69 -4.58
N ALA A 154 2.02 9.91 -5.39
CA ALA A 154 1.60 8.57 -5.79
C ALA A 154 1.64 7.59 -4.61
N ALA A 155 2.69 7.67 -3.78
CA ALA A 155 2.83 6.86 -2.56
C ALA A 155 1.80 7.21 -1.47
N GLN A 156 1.19 8.40 -1.54
CA GLN A 156 0.12 8.79 -0.63
C GLN A 156 -1.23 8.17 -0.98
N ARG A 157 -1.38 7.46 -2.11
CA ARG A 157 -2.69 6.93 -2.53
C ARG A 157 -2.69 5.41 -2.58
N LEU A 158 -3.75 4.81 -2.04
CA LEU A 158 -4.05 3.39 -2.19
C LEU A 158 -5.18 3.21 -3.20
N HIS A 159 -5.12 2.13 -3.97
CA HIS A 159 -6.32 1.62 -4.65
C HIS A 159 -7.35 1.16 -3.63
N ILE A 160 -8.63 1.22 -3.99
CA ILE A 160 -9.73 0.91 -3.08
C ILE A 160 -9.65 -0.52 -2.51
N ASP A 161 -9.16 -1.50 -3.29
CA ASP A 161 -8.99 -2.89 -2.82
C ASP A 161 -7.95 -3.00 -1.70
N ALA A 162 -6.84 -2.26 -1.80
CA ALA A 162 -5.81 -2.20 -0.77
C ALA A 162 -6.31 -1.45 0.46
N ALA A 163 -7.09 -0.39 0.26
CA ALA A 163 -7.73 0.33 1.35
C ALA A 163 -8.76 -0.54 2.08
N GLU A 164 -9.55 -1.36 1.37
CA GLU A 164 -10.52 -2.30 1.96
C GLU A 164 -9.86 -3.31 2.90
N ARG A 165 -8.72 -3.89 2.49
CA ARG A 165 -7.95 -4.80 3.37
C ARG A 165 -7.50 -4.12 4.66
N LEU A 166 -7.04 -2.87 4.57
CA LEU A 166 -6.64 -2.08 5.73
C LEU A 166 -7.84 -1.69 6.60
N VAL A 167 -8.97 -1.34 5.98
CA VAL A 167 -10.23 -1.07 6.69
C VAL A 167 -10.66 -2.27 7.51
N GLU A 168 -10.62 -3.48 6.95
CA GLU A 168 -11.01 -4.69 7.66
C GLU A 168 -10.10 -4.96 8.86
N GLN A 169 -8.77 -4.85 8.68
CA GLN A 169 -7.81 -4.98 9.79
C GLN A 169 -8.08 -3.97 10.92
N ILE A 170 -8.42 -2.73 10.57
CA ILE A 170 -8.75 -1.72 11.57
C ILE A 170 -10.09 -2.04 12.24
N ARG A 171 -11.11 -2.50 11.49
CA ARG A 171 -12.41 -2.92 12.06
C ARG A 171 -12.24 -4.04 13.06
N GLU A 172 -11.55 -5.12 12.69
CA GLU A 172 -11.25 -6.26 13.57
C GLU A 172 -10.51 -5.82 14.85
N HIS A 173 -9.51 -4.95 14.71
CA HIS A 173 -8.79 -4.41 15.86
C HIS A 173 -9.70 -3.60 16.78
N MET A 174 -10.52 -2.72 16.20
CA MET A 174 -11.38 -1.79 16.95
C MET A 174 -12.63 -2.45 17.55
N GLU A 175 -13.09 -3.57 17.00
CA GLU A 175 -14.24 -4.34 17.52
C GLU A 175 -14.08 -4.74 19.00
N HIS A 176 -12.83 -4.95 19.44
CA HIS A 176 -12.50 -5.32 20.80
C HIS A 176 -12.53 -4.14 21.80
N CYS A 177 -12.74 -2.91 21.33
CA CYS A 177 -12.82 -1.72 22.17
C CYS A 177 -14.25 -1.47 22.65
N LYS A 178 -14.55 -1.83 23.90
CA LYS A 178 -15.90 -1.72 24.49
C LYS A 178 -16.43 -0.29 24.58
N SER A 179 -15.55 0.70 24.58
CA SER A 179 -15.90 2.11 24.72
C SER A 179 -16.42 2.72 23.43
N ILE A 180 -16.48 1.96 22.33
CA ILE A 180 -17.01 2.37 21.04
C ILE A 180 -18.51 2.10 20.97
N HIS A 181 -19.31 3.12 20.64
CA HIS A 181 -20.74 2.98 20.40
C HIS A 181 -21.06 2.79 18.91
N ARG A 182 -20.39 3.55 18.04
CA ARG A 182 -20.50 3.44 16.58
C ARG A 182 -19.12 3.62 15.95
N LEU A 183 -18.92 2.98 14.81
CA LEU A 183 -17.70 3.06 14.01
C LEU A 183 -18.03 2.98 12.53
N ASP A 184 -17.56 3.94 11.75
CA ASP A 184 -17.59 3.85 10.29
C ASP A 184 -16.42 4.60 9.66
N PHE A 185 -16.10 4.24 8.42
CA PHE A 185 -15.10 4.93 7.63
C PHE A 185 -15.76 5.95 6.72
N ALA A 186 -15.20 7.13 6.64
CA ALA A 186 -15.73 8.26 5.90
C ALA A 186 -14.82 8.60 4.70
N GLY A 187 -14.72 9.88 4.36
CA GLY A 187 -13.76 10.35 3.38
C GLY A 187 -13.99 9.87 1.96
N SER A 188 -12.89 9.80 1.21
CA SER A 188 -12.90 9.34 -0.18
C SER A 188 -13.23 7.85 -0.32
N TYR A 189 -12.88 7.06 0.69
CA TYR A 189 -13.23 5.64 0.78
C TYR A 189 -14.74 5.42 0.77
N ARG A 190 -15.49 6.08 1.66
CA ARG A 190 -16.95 5.94 1.74
C ARG A 190 -17.69 6.40 0.47
N ARG A 191 -17.06 7.27 -0.33
CA ARG A 191 -17.59 7.73 -1.62
C ARG A 191 -17.26 6.81 -2.80
N GLY A 192 -16.57 5.69 -2.56
CA GLY A 192 -16.21 4.72 -3.60
C GLY A 192 -15.22 5.28 -4.63
N LYS A 193 -14.28 6.15 -4.21
CA LYS A 193 -13.23 6.61 -5.13
C LYS A 193 -12.27 5.45 -5.43
N GLU A 194 -11.93 5.26 -6.70
CA GLU A 194 -11.02 4.21 -7.17
C GLU A 194 -9.66 4.20 -6.46
N THR A 195 -9.20 5.39 -6.06
CA THR A 195 -8.06 5.57 -5.16
C THR A 195 -8.42 6.48 -3.99
N VAL A 196 -7.81 6.24 -2.84
CA VAL A 196 -7.99 7.01 -1.60
C VAL A 196 -6.63 7.54 -1.13
N GLY A 197 -6.59 8.74 -0.54
CA GLY A 197 -5.33 9.35 -0.06
C GLY A 197 -5.05 9.12 1.43
N ASP A 198 -6.10 8.78 2.16
CA ASP A 198 -6.16 8.59 3.60
C ASP A 198 -7.41 7.75 3.92
N LEU A 199 -7.48 7.27 5.16
CA LEU A 199 -8.71 6.72 5.74
C LEU A 199 -9.16 7.60 6.90
N ASP A 200 -10.38 8.12 6.79
CA ASP A 200 -11.07 8.81 7.86
C ASP A 200 -11.88 7.80 8.69
N LEU A 201 -11.42 7.46 9.89
CA LEU A 201 -12.13 6.63 10.85
C LEU A 201 -12.95 7.51 11.80
N LEU A 202 -14.28 7.37 11.77
CA LEU A 202 -15.19 8.10 12.65
C LEU A 202 -15.78 7.15 13.70
N VAL A 203 -15.66 7.55 14.96
CA VAL A 203 -16.13 6.77 16.12
C VAL A 203 -17.00 7.64 17.03
N THR A 204 -18.03 7.04 17.64
CA THR A 204 -18.72 7.65 18.79
C THR A 204 -18.35 6.95 20.09
N SER A 205 -18.11 7.74 21.13
CA SER A 205 -17.70 7.26 22.46
C SER A 205 -17.86 8.36 23.51
N ASP A 206 -18.14 7.99 24.75
CA ASP A 206 -18.03 8.85 25.94
C ASP A 206 -16.62 8.83 26.56
N GLN A 207 -15.75 7.93 26.10
CA GLN A 207 -14.40 7.68 26.60
C GLN A 207 -13.36 7.79 25.46
N PRO A 208 -13.20 8.99 24.86
CA PRO A 208 -12.33 9.19 23.69
C PRO A 208 -10.88 8.81 23.95
N ALA A 209 -10.39 9.01 25.18
CA ALA A 209 -9.03 8.65 25.57
C ALA A 209 -8.78 7.13 25.47
N GLU A 210 -9.77 6.30 25.85
CA GLU A 210 -9.67 4.84 25.76
C GLU A 210 -9.70 4.37 24.30
N VAL A 211 -10.60 4.93 23.49
CA VAL A 211 -10.66 4.63 22.04
C VAL A 211 -9.32 4.96 21.38
N MET A 212 -8.76 6.14 21.63
CA MET A 212 -7.46 6.52 21.05
C MET A 212 -6.30 5.70 21.61
N ALA A 213 -6.35 5.25 22.87
CA ALA A 213 -5.35 4.35 23.43
C ALA A 213 -5.43 2.95 22.79
N HIS A 214 -6.64 2.45 22.52
CA HIS A 214 -6.85 1.18 21.84
C HIS A 214 -6.42 1.25 20.38
N PHE A 215 -6.86 2.27 19.64
CA PHE A 215 -6.46 2.51 18.26
C PHE A 215 -4.93 2.61 18.11
N GLY A 216 -4.26 3.31 19.04
CA GLY A 216 -2.80 3.44 19.05
C GLY A 216 -2.01 2.13 19.24
N LYS A 217 -2.68 1.03 19.60
CA LYS A 217 -2.09 -0.32 19.71
C LYS A 217 -2.23 -1.16 18.43
N LEU A 218 -2.83 -0.62 17.37
CA LEU A 218 -2.98 -1.32 16.10
C LEU A 218 -1.59 -1.73 15.57
N PRO A 219 -1.30 -3.03 15.34
CA PRO A 219 0.03 -3.50 14.92
C PRO A 219 0.53 -2.91 13.60
N ALA A 220 -0.38 -2.46 12.73
CA ALA A 220 -0.05 -1.85 11.44
C ALA A 220 0.49 -0.41 11.56
N ILE A 221 0.39 0.23 12.73
CA ILE A 221 0.90 1.59 12.96
C ILE A 221 2.43 1.57 13.01
N VAL A 222 3.03 2.41 12.17
CA VAL A 222 4.47 2.65 12.13
C VAL A 222 4.83 3.87 12.97
N GLU A 223 3.99 4.91 12.93
CA GLU A 223 4.27 6.20 13.58
C GLU A 223 2.96 6.88 13.98
N VAL A 224 2.96 7.52 15.16
CA VAL A 224 1.88 8.43 15.57
C VAL A 224 2.25 9.84 15.13
N LEU A 225 1.50 10.40 14.17
CA LEU A 225 1.78 11.73 13.59
C LEU A 225 1.25 12.84 14.48
N ALA A 226 0.05 12.66 15.05
CA ALA A 226 -0.57 13.62 15.94
C ALA A 226 -1.56 12.93 16.90
N ARG A 227 -1.68 13.45 18.12
CA ARG A 227 -2.67 13.02 19.10
C ARG A 227 -3.23 14.23 19.85
N GLY A 228 -4.55 14.37 19.87
CA GLY A 228 -5.27 15.36 20.67
C GLY A 228 -6.27 14.68 21.60
N GLU A 229 -7.27 15.43 22.06
CA GLU A 229 -8.30 14.91 22.99
C GLU A 229 -9.36 14.06 22.30
N THR A 230 -9.68 14.36 21.03
CA THR A 230 -10.75 13.69 20.25
C THR A 230 -10.31 13.33 18.83
N LYS A 231 -9.01 13.42 18.56
CA LYS A 231 -8.44 13.10 17.24
C LYS A 231 -7.06 12.47 17.37
N MET A 232 -6.77 11.55 16.47
CA MET A 232 -5.46 10.92 16.36
C MET A 232 -5.15 10.65 14.90
N SER A 233 -3.96 11.03 14.46
CA SER A 233 -3.47 10.78 13.10
C SER A 233 -2.28 9.85 13.20
N VAL A 234 -2.32 8.76 12.44
CA VAL A 234 -1.27 7.75 12.43
C VAL A 234 -0.83 7.45 11.02
N ARG A 235 0.41 7.02 10.91
CA ARG A 235 0.96 6.44 9.70
C ARG A 235 0.94 4.92 9.83
N VAL A 236 0.33 4.26 8.88
CA VAL A 236 0.30 2.80 8.76
C VAL A 236 1.10 2.37 7.52
N GLN A 237 1.75 1.21 7.63
CA GLN A 237 2.51 0.58 6.53
C GLN A 237 3.36 1.59 5.74
N ASP A 238 3.31 1.50 4.40
CA ASP A 238 4.07 2.26 3.41
C ASP A 238 3.70 3.78 3.32
N SER A 239 3.55 4.43 4.47
CA SER A 239 3.28 5.86 4.64
C SER A 239 1.86 6.33 4.31
N PHE A 240 0.90 5.41 4.38
CA PHE A 240 -0.51 5.76 4.27
C PHE A 240 -1.04 6.31 5.61
N GLN A 241 -1.89 7.34 5.57
CA GLN A 241 -2.40 8.00 6.76
C GLN A 241 -3.78 7.48 7.13
N VAL A 242 -4.00 7.27 8.43
CA VAL A 242 -5.33 6.99 9.00
C VAL A 242 -5.61 8.05 10.06
N ASP A 243 -6.75 8.73 9.91
CA ASP A 243 -7.21 9.77 10.80
C ASP A 243 -8.41 9.28 11.59
N LEU A 244 -8.26 9.16 12.91
CA LEU A 244 -9.34 8.87 13.85
C LEU A 244 -9.95 10.17 14.35
N ARG A 245 -11.28 10.23 14.33
CA ARG A 245 -12.09 11.25 15.01
C ARG A 245 -13.08 10.58 15.95
N VAL A 246 -13.10 11.04 17.20
CA VAL A 246 -14.12 10.66 18.18
C VAL A 246 -15.09 11.82 18.36
N VAL A 247 -16.40 11.54 18.29
CA VAL A 247 -17.46 12.53 18.49
C VAL A 247 -18.52 11.99 19.45
N GLU A 248 -19.34 12.86 20.01
CA GLU A 248 -20.51 12.45 20.79
C GLU A 248 -21.56 11.78 19.90
N ASP A 249 -22.34 10.83 20.45
CA ASP A 249 -23.31 10.04 19.67
C ASP A 249 -24.38 10.92 18.99
N PHE A 250 -24.81 12.01 19.65
CA PHE A 250 -25.76 12.97 19.08
C PHE A 250 -25.24 13.62 17.78
N SER A 251 -23.91 13.77 17.66
CA SER A 251 -23.25 14.39 16.51
C SER A 251 -23.01 13.40 15.36
N TRP A 252 -23.34 12.12 15.51
CA TRP A 252 -23.02 11.07 14.54
C TRP A 252 -23.39 11.43 13.09
N GLY A 253 -24.64 11.81 12.85
CA GLY A 253 -25.12 12.11 11.49
C GLY A 253 -24.41 13.30 10.85
N ALA A 254 -24.23 14.38 11.62
CA ALA A 254 -23.55 15.59 11.15
C ALA A 254 -22.05 15.33 10.89
N ALA A 255 -21.39 14.60 11.79
CA ALA A 255 -20.00 14.22 11.65
C ALA A 255 -19.82 13.30 10.44
N LEU A 256 -20.64 12.26 10.28
CA LEU A 256 -20.56 11.34 9.16
C LEU A 256 -20.73 12.08 7.83
N GLN A 257 -21.69 13.00 7.72
CA GLN A 257 -21.85 13.86 6.54
C GLN A 257 -20.59 14.70 6.28
N TYR A 258 -20.09 15.39 7.31
CA TYR A 258 -18.93 16.28 7.20
C TYR A 258 -17.66 15.53 6.79
N PHE A 259 -17.33 14.42 7.45
CA PHE A 259 -16.15 13.63 7.16
C PHE A 259 -16.30 12.82 5.86
N THR A 260 -17.53 12.46 5.45
CA THR A 260 -17.74 11.86 4.11
C THR A 260 -17.46 12.86 3.01
N GLY A 261 -17.85 14.12 3.15
CA GLY A 261 -17.64 15.14 2.13
C GLY A 261 -18.36 14.83 0.80
N SER A 262 -17.82 15.21 -0.36
CA SER A 262 -16.54 15.91 -0.58
C SER A 262 -16.55 17.34 -0.02
N LYS A 263 -15.40 18.03 -0.08
CA LYS A 263 -15.26 19.43 0.34
C LYS A 263 -16.29 20.33 -0.33
N GLU A 264 -16.50 20.16 -1.64
CA GLU A 264 -17.45 20.93 -2.44
C GLU A 264 -18.89 20.69 -1.97
N HIS A 265 -19.25 19.43 -1.72
CA HIS A 265 -20.55 19.06 -1.15
C HIS A 265 -20.77 19.72 0.22
N ASN A 266 -19.79 19.64 1.11
CA ASN A 266 -19.85 20.29 2.43
C ASN A 266 -20.01 21.81 2.33
N VAL A 267 -19.31 22.46 1.39
CA VAL A 267 -19.47 23.91 1.15
C VAL A 267 -20.91 24.23 0.75
N ARG A 268 -21.51 23.43 -0.13
CA ARG A 268 -22.90 23.63 -0.56
C ARG A 268 -23.89 23.41 0.58
N VAL A 269 -23.75 22.33 1.34
CA VAL A 269 -24.63 22.01 2.49
C VAL A 269 -24.57 23.12 3.54
N ARG A 270 -23.35 23.56 3.93
CA ARG A 270 -23.19 24.69 4.87
C ARG A 270 -23.78 25.99 4.32
N GLY A 271 -23.63 26.23 3.02
CA GLY A 271 -24.25 27.38 2.36
C GLY A 271 -25.77 27.37 2.49
N LEU A 272 -26.41 26.22 2.22
CA LEU A 272 -27.86 26.05 2.35
C LEU A 272 -28.33 26.19 3.79
N ALA A 273 -27.60 25.63 4.76
CA ALA A 273 -27.92 25.77 6.18
C ALA A 273 -27.94 27.26 6.57
N LYS A 274 -26.88 28.02 6.25
CA LYS A 274 -26.79 29.46 6.54
C LYS A 274 -27.93 30.29 5.96
N THR A 275 -28.49 29.89 4.80
CA THR A 275 -29.62 30.61 4.21
C THR A 275 -30.95 30.40 4.93
N LYS A 276 -31.03 29.41 5.82
CA LYS A 276 -32.26 29.03 6.53
C LYS A 276 -32.25 29.37 8.02
N GLY A 277 -31.21 30.04 8.52
CA GLY A 277 -30.99 30.33 9.94
C GLY A 277 -30.31 29.18 10.68
#